data_AF-A0A925V406-F1
#
_entry.id   AF-A0A925V406-F1
#
_cell.length_a   1.000
_cell.length_b   1.000
_cell.length_c   1.000
_cell.angle_alpha   90.00
_cell.angle_beta   90.00
_cell.angle_gamma   90.00
#
_symmetry.space_group_name_H-M   'P 1'
#
loop_
_entity.id
_entity.type
_entity.pdbx_description
1 polymer ?
#
loop_
_entity_poly.entity_id
_entity_poly.type
_entity_poly.pdbx_seq_one_letter_code
_entity_poly.pdbx_strand_id
1 'polypeptide(L)'
;LDRQRGTTSVGPHRDDVRVQLERRPVAEFASQGQTRAIVLALKLAELELVDNSGTRPLLLLDDVSSELDPERSDQLFSRLGELAGQCVLTTTATHFVRLPAAAASRWVAVERGELRERGPGP
;
A
#
# COMPACT_ATOMS: atom_id res chain seq x y z
N LEU A 1 1.58 -13.08 39.03
CA LEU A 1 2.17 -13.15 37.67
C LEU A 1 2.56 -11.76 37.16
N ASP A 2 1.65 -10.79 36.98
CA ASP A 2 1.99 -9.44 36.48
C ASP A 2 2.98 -8.69 37.38
N ARG A 3 2.76 -8.71 38.70
CA ARG A 3 3.72 -8.17 39.68
C ARG A 3 5.10 -8.83 39.62
N GLN A 4 5.20 -10.10 39.24
CA GLN A 4 6.48 -10.80 39.06
C GLN A 4 7.12 -10.46 37.70
N ARG A 5 6.31 -10.23 36.66
CA ARG A 5 6.75 -9.89 35.30
C ARG A 5 7.01 -8.40 35.09
N GLY A 6 6.61 -7.53 36.03
CA GLY A 6 6.77 -6.07 35.93
C GLY A 6 5.96 -5.43 34.79
N THR A 7 5.02 -6.15 34.17
CA THR A 7 4.23 -5.68 33.02
C THR A 7 2.78 -6.16 33.13
N THR A 8 1.84 -5.39 32.58
CA THR A 8 0.43 -5.77 32.49
C THR A 8 0.25 -6.86 31.43
N SER A 9 -0.34 -8.00 31.82
CA SER A 9 -0.54 -9.16 30.92
C SER A 9 -1.88 -9.15 30.18
N VAL A 10 -2.80 -8.26 30.54
CA VAL A 10 -4.13 -8.14 29.93
C VAL A 10 -4.37 -6.70 29.50
N GLY A 11 -4.87 -6.53 28.28
CA GLY A 11 -5.20 -5.24 27.67
C GLY A 11 -4.94 -5.25 26.16
N PRO A 12 -5.45 -4.25 25.42
CA PRO A 12 -5.37 -4.22 23.95
C PRO A 12 -3.93 -4.28 23.40
N HIS A 13 -2.94 -3.88 24.21
CA HIS A 13 -1.51 -4.01 23.89
C HIS A 13 -1.00 -5.45 23.84
N ARG A 14 -1.81 -6.44 24.25
CA ARG A 14 -1.50 -7.87 24.18
C ARG A 14 -2.32 -8.60 23.12
N ASP A 15 -3.28 -7.91 22.48
CA ASP A 15 -4.06 -8.48 21.39
C ASP A 15 -3.22 -8.60 20.13
N ASP A 16 -3.58 -9.56 19.26
CA ASP A 16 -2.85 -9.86 18.03
C ASP A 16 -3.83 -9.96 16.86
N VAL A 17 -3.50 -9.27 15.75
CA VAL A 17 -4.32 -9.27 14.53
C VAL A 17 -3.86 -10.42 13.65
N ARG A 18 -4.67 -11.49 13.62
CA ARG A 18 -4.37 -12.67 12.81
C ARG A 18 -5.01 -12.57 11.44
N VAL A 19 -4.18 -12.63 10.40
CA VAL A 19 -4.65 -12.72 9.02
C VAL A 19 -4.62 -14.18 8.56
N GLN A 20 -5.70 -14.64 7.93
CA GLN A 20 -5.83 -15.99 7.41
C GLN A 20 -6.13 -15.97 5.93
N LEU A 21 -5.50 -16.88 5.19
CA LEU A 21 -5.81 -17.18 3.79
C LEU A 21 -6.24 -18.64 3.71
N GLU A 22 -7.42 -18.92 3.17
CA GLU A 22 -7.99 -20.29 3.12
C GLU A 22 -7.96 -20.99 4.50
N ARG A 23 -8.30 -20.26 5.56
CA ARG A 23 -8.28 -20.73 6.96
C ARG A 23 -6.89 -21.11 7.51
N ARG A 24 -5.81 -20.78 6.81
CA ARG A 24 -4.43 -20.98 7.26
C ARG A 24 -3.78 -19.66 7.69
N PRO A 25 -2.97 -19.63 8.76
CA PRO A 25 -2.23 -18.44 9.15
C PRO A 25 -1.32 -17.93 8.03
N VAL A 26 -1.48 -16.66 7.64
CA VAL A 26 -0.67 -16.06 6.57
C VAL A 26 0.81 -16.04 6.95
N ALA A 27 1.13 -15.71 8.20
CA ALA A 27 2.49 -15.60 8.70
C ALA A 27 3.32 -16.90 8.56
N GLU A 28 2.65 -18.06 8.53
CA GLU A 28 3.30 -19.37 8.49
C GLU A 28 3.29 -19.99 7.07
N PHE A 29 2.26 -19.72 6.27
CA PHE A 29 1.99 -20.49 5.04
C PHE A 29 1.98 -19.67 3.76
N ALA A 30 1.91 -18.34 3.83
CA ALA A 30 1.85 -17.52 2.63
C ALA A 30 3.20 -17.43 1.94
N SER A 31 3.22 -17.57 0.61
CA SER A 31 4.39 -17.21 -0.18
C SER A 31 4.67 -15.71 -0.05
N GLN A 32 5.88 -15.28 -0.44
CA GLN A 32 6.23 -13.86 -0.44
C GLN A 32 5.29 -13.03 -1.32
N GLY A 33 4.90 -13.56 -2.49
CA GLY A 33 3.95 -12.90 -3.38
C GLY A 33 2.55 -12.77 -2.76
N GLN A 34 2.08 -13.81 -2.07
CA GLN A 34 0.79 -13.76 -1.36
C GLN A 34 0.83 -12.77 -0.20
N THR A 35 1.92 -12.75 0.57
CA THR A 35 2.10 -11.81 1.68
C THR A 35 2.00 -10.37 1.20
N ARG A 36 2.68 -10.03 0.09
CA ARG A 36 2.61 -8.69 -0.53
C ARG A 36 1.19 -8.34 -0.98
N ALA A 37 0.52 -9.27 -1.69
CA ALA A 37 -0.86 -9.04 -2.14
C ALA A 37 -1.82 -8.81 -0.97
N ILE A 38 -1.66 -9.53 0.14
CA ILE A 38 -2.45 -9.36 1.36
C ILE A 38 -2.18 -7.99 1.99
N VAL A 39 -0.91 -7.58 2.11
CA VAL A 39 -0.55 -6.25 2.62
C VAL A 39 -1.17 -5.14 1.77
N LEU A 40 -1.12 -5.28 0.45
CA LEU A 40 -1.75 -4.32 -0.46
C LEU A 40 -3.26 -4.26 -0.28
N ALA A 41 -3.92 -5.42 -0.16
CA ALA A 41 -5.36 -5.48 0.11
C ALA A 41 -5.73 -4.81 1.45
N LEU A 42 -4.93 -5.02 2.50
CA LEU A 42 -5.12 -4.34 3.78
C LEU A 42 -4.97 -2.82 3.66
N LYS A 43 -4.02 -2.34 2.84
CA LYS A 43 -3.85 -0.91 2.57
C LYS A 43 -5.01 -0.30 1.81
N LEU A 44 -5.56 -1.02 0.84
CA LEU A 44 -6.77 -0.59 0.12
C LEU A 44 -7.98 -0.54 1.07
N ALA A 45 -8.16 -1.54 1.93
CA ALA A 45 -9.22 -1.55 2.94
C ALA A 45 -9.07 -0.40 3.96
N GLU A 46 -7.84 -0.07 4.36
CA GLU A 46 -7.53 1.09 5.19
C GLU A 46 -7.96 2.40 4.50
N LEU A 47 -7.67 2.55 3.21
CA LEU A 47 -8.09 3.72 2.42
C LEU A 47 -9.62 3.85 2.34
N GLU A 48 -10.33 2.75 2.09
CA GLU A 48 -11.80 2.72 2.07
C GLU A 48 -12.39 3.14 3.43
N LEU A 49 -11.80 2.67 4.52
CA LEU A 49 -12.23 3.03 5.87
C LEU A 49 -12.05 4.54 6.15
N VAL A 50 -10.94 5.12 5.70
CA VAL A 50 -10.67 6.56 5.88
C VAL A 50 -11.58 7.41 5.00
N ASP A 51 -11.88 7.03 3.76
CA ASP A 51 -12.79 7.81 2.89
C ASP A 51 -14.19 7.94 3.51
N ASN A 52 -14.68 6.88 4.17
CA ASN A 52 -15.94 6.89 4.92
C ASN A 52 -15.97 7.88 6.11
N SER A 53 -14.82 8.41 6.55
CA SER A 53 -14.72 9.45 7.59
C SER A 53 -14.91 10.87 7.05
N GLY A 54 -15.12 11.03 5.74
CA GLY A 54 -15.42 12.30 5.08
C GLY A 54 -14.20 13.07 4.58
N THR A 55 -13.00 12.49 4.67
CA THR A 55 -11.76 13.09 4.14
C THR A 55 -11.05 12.09 3.24
N ARG A 56 -10.81 12.47 1.98
CA ARG A 56 -10.00 11.65 1.06
C ARG A 56 -8.52 11.72 1.44
N PRO A 57 -7.84 10.60 1.70
CA PRO A 57 -6.44 10.61 2.11
C PRO A 57 -5.48 10.89 0.95
N LEU A 58 -4.31 11.43 1.31
CA LEU A 58 -3.11 11.43 0.45
C LEU A 58 -2.42 10.06 0.60
N LEU A 59 -2.37 9.28 -0.47
CA LEU A 59 -1.68 8.00 -0.47
C LEU A 59 -0.21 8.18 -0.89
N LEU A 60 0.70 7.63 -0.10
CA LEU A 60 2.13 7.55 -0.41
C LEU A 60 2.48 6.09 -0.64
N LEU A 61 2.98 5.74 -1.83
CA LEU A 61 3.52 4.42 -2.12
C LEU A 61 5.00 4.52 -2.49
N ASP A 62 5.83 3.82 -1.73
CA ASP A 62 7.26 3.76 -1.95
C ASP A 62 7.64 2.50 -2.74
N ASP A 63 8.49 2.66 -3.74
CA ASP A 63 9.02 1.64 -4.65
C ASP A 63 7.98 0.60 -5.14
N VAL A 64 6.93 1.08 -5.79
CA VAL A 64 5.86 0.21 -6.33
C VAL A 64 6.38 -0.82 -7.35
N SER A 65 7.52 -0.55 -7.98
CA SER A 65 8.18 -1.46 -8.92
C SER A 65 8.69 -2.75 -8.27
N SER A 66 8.99 -2.72 -6.98
CA SER A 66 9.50 -3.89 -6.27
C SER A 66 8.41 -4.88 -5.83
N GLU A 67 7.15 -4.43 -5.81
CA GLU A 67 6.03 -5.14 -5.20
C GLU A 67 5.04 -5.76 -6.20
N LEU A 68 5.00 -5.27 -7.45
CA LEU A 68 3.91 -5.54 -8.38
C LEU A 68 4.40 -6.15 -9.70
N ASP A 69 3.79 -7.27 -10.07
CA ASP A 69 3.74 -7.71 -11.47
C ASP A 69 2.71 -6.86 -12.25
N PRO A 70 2.68 -6.91 -13.60
CA PRO A 70 1.81 -6.06 -14.40
C PRO A 70 0.32 -6.20 -14.05
N GLU A 71 -0.16 -7.42 -13.78
CA GLU A 71 -1.57 -7.68 -13.49
C GLU A 71 -1.98 -7.08 -12.14
N ARG A 72 -1.16 -7.27 -11.10
CA ARG A 72 -1.38 -6.64 -9.80
C ARG A 72 -1.32 -5.12 -9.88
N SER A 73 -0.45 -4.60 -10.73
CA SER A 73 -0.32 -3.16 -10.93
C SER A 73 -1.60 -2.57 -11.52
N ASP A 74 -2.14 -3.20 -12.56
CA ASP A 74 -3.41 -2.78 -13.17
C ASP A 74 -4.56 -2.80 -12.14
N GLN A 75 -4.65 -3.85 -11.32
CA GLN A 75 -5.65 -3.95 -10.26
C GLN A 75 -5.50 -2.84 -9.21
N LEU A 76 -4.26 -2.57 -8.77
CA LEU A 76 -3.97 -1.52 -7.81
C LEU A 76 -4.39 -0.15 -8.36
N PHE A 77 -3.88 0.25 -9.52
CA PHE A 77 -4.13 1.59 -10.05
C PHE A 77 -5.59 1.81 -10.44
N SER A 78 -6.30 0.76 -10.86
CA SER A 78 -7.75 0.80 -11.05
C SER A 78 -8.47 1.16 -9.74
N ARG A 79 -8.15 0.47 -8.64
CA ARG A 79 -8.73 0.74 -7.30
C ARG A 79 -8.34 2.12 -6.76
N LEU A 80 -7.10 2.54 -6.97
CA LEU A 80 -6.64 3.86 -6.53
C LEU A 80 -7.38 4.99 -7.25
N GLY A 81 -7.72 4.82 -8.53
CA GLY A 81 -8.53 5.79 -9.26
C GLY A 81 -9.94 5.97 -8.69
N GLU A 82 -10.50 4.95 -8.05
CA GLU A 82 -11.82 4.98 -7.40
C GLU A 82 -11.75 5.61 -6.00
N LEU A 83 -10.73 5.22 -5.22
CA LEU A 83 -10.68 5.44 -3.78
C LEU A 83 -9.84 6.65 -3.34
N ALA A 84 -8.73 6.93 -4.03
CA ALA A 84 -7.79 7.94 -3.56
C ALA A 84 -8.20 9.35 -3.99
N GLY A 85 -7.92 10.35 -3.14
CA GLY A 85 -8.00 11.76 -3.54
C GLY A 85 -6.76 12.19 -4.31
N GLN A 86 -5.57 11.92 -3.75
CA GLN A 86 -4.28 12.21 -4.35
C GLN A 86 -3.28 11.10 -4.02
N CYS A 87 -2.42 10.74 -4.96
CA CYS A 87 -1.36 9.74 -4.77
C CYS A 87 0.03 10.33 -5.10
N VAL A 88 1.04 9.96 -4.31
CA VAL A 88 2.45 10.15 -4.61
C VAL A 88 3.11 8.78 -4.64
N LEU A 89 3.83 8.50 -5.72
CA LEU A 89 4.40 7.20 -6.01
C LEU A 89 5.89 7.36 -6.27
N THR A 90 6.72 6.46 -5.77
CA THR A 90 8.12 6.33 -6.20
C THR A 90 8.29 5.01 -6.96
N THR A 91 9.09 5.03 -8.01
CA THR A 91 9.38 3.85 -8.82
C THR A 91 10.70 4.04 -9.55
N THR A 92 11.43 2.94 -9.74
CA THR A 92 12.59 2.89 -10.66
C THR A 92 12.18 2.39 -12.05
N ALA A 93 10.97 1.87 -12.19
CA ALA A 93 10.45 1.28 -13.43
C ALA A 93 9.05 1.84 -13.74
N THR A 94 9.02 2.90 -14.53
CA THR A 94 7.80 3.64 -14.91
C THR A 94 6.77 2.77 -15.63
N HIS A 95 7.20 1.71 -16.30
CA HIS A 95 6.32 0.80 -17.03
C HIS A 95 5.41 -0.04 -16.13
N PHE A 96 5.65 -0.11 -14.82
CA PHE A 96 4.68 -0.71 -13.89
C PHE A 96 3.56 0.27 -13.53
N VAL A 97 3.77 1.58 -13.67
CA VAL A 97 2.76 2.57 -13.29
C VAL A 97 1.70 2.69 -14.39
N ARG A 98 0.49 2.23 -14.09
CA ARG A 98 -0.62 2.09 -15.03
C ARG A 98 -1.78 2.99 -14.61
N LEU A 99 -1.57 4.30 -14.77
CA LEU A 99 -2.58 5.29 -14.38
C LEU A 99 -3.78 5.26 -15.34
N PRO A 100 -5.01 5.45 -14.85
CA PRO A 100 -6.17 5.68 -15.69
C PRO A 100 -5.93 6.87 -16.63
N ALA A 101 -6.38 6.80 -17.88
CA ALA A 101 -6.15 7.87 -18.87
C ALA A 101 -6.69 9.25 -18.44
N ALA A 102 -7.73 9.27 -17.60
CA ALA A 102 -8.33 10.48 -17.06
C ALA A 102 -7.57 11.06 -15.85
N ALA A 103 -6.60 10.34 -15.29
CA ALA A 103 -5.87 10.78 -14.11
C ALA A 103 -4.85 11.85 -14.49
N ALA A 104 -5.04 13.07 -13.98
CA ALA A 104 -4.01 14.09 -14.04
C ALA A 104 -2.76 13.60 -13.31
N SER A 105 -1.63 13.51 -14.02
CA SER A 105 -0.37 13.00 -13.47
C SER A 105 0.78 13.96 -13.75
N ARG A 106 1.73 14.01 -12.81
CA ARG A 106 2.97 14.75 -12.94
C ARG A 106 4.12 13.81 -12.65
N TRP A 107 5.09 13.77 -13.56
CA TRP A 107 6.25 12.91 -13.43
C TRP A 107 7.44 13.75 -12.98
N VAL A 108 8.15 13.26 -11.96
CA VAL A 108 9.32 13.94 -11.40
C VAL A 108 10.45 12.94 -11.35
N ALA A 109 11.57 13.27 -12.00
CA ALA A 109 12.81 12.53 -11.89
C ALA A 109 13.56 12.98 -10.62
N VAL A 110 14.12 12.02 -9.89
CA VAL A 110 14.95 12.29 -8.71
C VAL A 110 16.37 11.85 -9.00
N GLU A 111 17.30 12.79 -9.03
CA GLU A 111 18.71 12.52 -9.32
C GLU A 111 19.60 13.31 -8.36
N ARG A 112 20.52 12.62 -7.67
CA ARG A 112 21.46 13.24 -6.71
C ARG A 112 20.79 14.10 -5.62
N GLY A 113 19.58 13.74 -5.21
CA GLY A 113 18.81 14.48 -4.22
C GLY A 113 18.06 15.70 -4.78
N GLU A 114 18.09 15.94 -6.09
CA GLU A 114 17.34 17.00 -6.75
C GLU A 114 16.10 16.45 -7.46
N LEU A 115 15.00 17.20 -7.39
CA LEU A 115 13.76 16.92 -8.11
C LEU A 115 13.75 17.70 -9.44
N ARG A 116 13.51 17.01 -10.56
CA ARG A 116 13.36 17.62 -11.89
C ARG A 116 12.07 17.18 -12.51
N GLU A 117 11.25 18.12 -12.98
CA GLU A 117 10.05 17.78 -13.73
C GLU A 117 10.42 17.03 -15.00
N ARG A 118 9.76 15.89 -15.22
CA ARG A 118 9.58 15.31 -16.54
C ARG A 118 8.24 15.81 -17.08
N GLY A 119 8.12 15.99 -18.39
CA GLY A 119 6.85 16.29 -19.05
C GLY A 119 5.76 15.24 -18.76
N PRO A 120 4.54 15.39 -19.31
CA PRO A 120 3.45 14.43 -19.10
C PRO A 120 3.89 13.03 -19.58
N GLY A 121 3.82 12.02 -18.72
CA GLY A 121 4.51 10.72 -18.93
C GLY A 121 3.68 9.65 -19.63
N PRO A 122 4.21 8.41 -19.78
CA PRO A 122 5.62 8.01 -19.65
C PRO A 122 6.55 8.63 -20.71
#